data_AF-A0ABD4WE07-F1
#
_entry.id   AF-A0ABD4WE07-F1
#
_cell.length_a   1.000
_cell.length_b   1.000
_cell.length_c   1.000
_cell.angle_alpha   90.00
_cell.angle_beta   90.00
_cell.angle_gamma   90.00
#
_symmetry.space_group_name_H-M   'P 1'
#
loop_
_entity.id
_entity.type
_entity.pdbx_description
1 polymer ?
#
loop_
_entity_poly.entity_id
_entity_poly.type
_entity_poly.pdbx_seq_one_letter_code
_entity_poly.pdbx_strand_id
1 'polypeptide(L)'
;MSGQEEIYIFIDEVQLIEEWEKSVNSYSQDYTEEYELFISGSNSRMLSGELATLLSGRYVQFPVYPFSYQEYTEIRHLEQNRESYMNTGGIPELFVLPEKQEV
;
A
#
# COMPACT_ATOMS: atom_id res chain seq x y z
N MET A 1 3.01 35.44 -11.44
CA MET A 1 2.45 34.30 -10.69
C MET A 1 3.29 33.10 -11.09
N SER A 2 4.40 32.85 -10.38
CA SER A 2 5.12 31.58 -10.53
C SER A 2 4.26 30.54 -9.82
N GLY A 3 3.71 29.58 -10.56
CA GLY A 3 3.12 28.41 -9.91
C GLY A 3 4.24 27.72 -9.14
N GLN A 4 4.07 27.54 -7.83
CA GLN A 4 4.88 26.56 -7.12
C GLN A 4 4.58 25.21 -7.77
N GLU A 5 5.62 24.50 -8.19
CA GLU A 5 5.47 23.14 -8.70
C GLU A 5 5.32 22.23 -7.49
N GLU A 6 4.18 21.54 -7.40
CA GLU A 6 3.94 20.57 -6.34
C GLU A 6 4.82 19.34 -6.56
N ILE A 7 5.59 18.96 -5.53
CA ILE A 7 6.58 17.89 -5.61
C ILE A 7 5.99 16.63 -4.98
N TYR A 8 5.84 15.60 -5.82
CA TYR A 8 5.34 14.29 -5.40
C TYR A 8 6.49 13.33 -5.10
N ILE A 9 6.47 12.73 -3.90
CA ILE A 9 7.48 11.75 -3.45
C ILE A 9 6.78 10.43 -3.15
N PHE A 10 7.19 9.37 -3.84
CA PHE A 10 6.72 8.01 -3.62
C PHE A 10 7.87 7.16 -3.07
N ILE A 11 7.64 6.52 -1.91
CA ILE A 11 8.63 5.64 -1.28
C ILE A 11 7.98 4.27 -1.03
N ASP A 12 8.52 3.26 -1.70
CA ASP A 12 8.04 1.89 -1.60
C ASP A 12 8.80 1.13 -0.49
N GLU A 13 8.09 0.27 0.25
CA GLU A 13 8.65 -0.60 1.29
C GLU A 13 9.56 0.14 2.30
N VAL A 14 9.05 1.23 2.88
CA VAL A 14 9.86 2.13 3.72
C VAL A 14 10.45 1.44 4.96
N GLN A 15 9.88 0.31 5.41
CA GLN A 15 10.47 -0.50 6.49
C GLN A 15 11.85 -1.09 6.15
N LEU A 16 12.24 -1.09 4.88
CA LEU A 16 13.57 -1.53 4.43
C LEU A 16 14.60 -0.40 4.49
N ILE A 17 14.17 0.84 4.74
CA ILE A 17 15.00 2.04 4.78
C ILE A 17 15.21 2.43 6.24
N GLU A 18 16.47 2.45 6.68
CA GLU A 18 16.80 2.91 8.03
C GLU A 18 16.49 4.41 8.19
N GLU A 19 15.88 4.78 9.32
CA GLU A 19 15.57 6.17 9.69
C GLU A 19 14.71 6.96 8.67
N TRP A 20 13.91 6.27 7.86
CA TRP A 20 13.06 6.89 6.84
C TRP A 20 12.11 7.96 7.40
N GLU A 21 11.69 7.83 8.66
CA GLU A 21 10.77 8.73 9.34
C GLU A 21 11.33 10.14 9.47
N LYS A 22 12.65 10.27 9.65
CA LYS A 22 13.31 11.59 9.73
C LYS A 22 13.20 12.33 8.42
N SER A 23 13.38 11.63 7.30
CA SER A 23 13.27 12.20 5.95
C SER A 23 11.82 12.63 5.66
N VAL A 24 10.84 11.77 5.94
CA VAL A 24 9.41 12.07 5.75
C VAL A 24 8.97 13.24 6.63
N ASN A 25 9.40 13.28 7.89
CA ASN A 25 9.10 14.41 8.79
C ASN A 25 9.74 15.71 8.32
N SER A 26 10.95 15.67 7.76
CA SER A 26 11.62 16.87 7.23
C SER A 26 10.88 17.46 6.04
N TYR A 27 10.53 16.65 5.04
CA TYR A 27 9.83 17.14 3.84
C TYR A 27 8.39 17.57 4.12
N SER A 28 7.68 16.86 5.01
CA SER A 28 6.31 17.25 5.43
C SER A 28 6.24 18.53 6.27
N GLN A 29 7.39 19.07 6.69
CA GLN A 29 7.49 20.33 7.45
C GLN A 29 8.23 21.42 6.67
N ASP A 30 8.65 21.14 5.43
CA ASP A 30 9.28 22.14 4.60
C ASP A 30 8.21 23.14 4.11
N TYR A 31 8.44 24.42 4.40
CA TYR A 31 7.53 25.51 4.02
C TYR A 31 7.95 26.21 2.73
N THR A 32 9.06 25.77 2.12
CA THR A 32 9.63 26.40 0.93
C THR A 32 9.00 25.86 -0.36
N GLU A 33 8.65 24.57 -0.39
CA GLU A 33 7.97 23.92 -1.51
C GLU A 33 6.78 23.08 -0.99
N GLU A 34 5.75 22.90 -1.83
CA GLU A 34 4.61 22.04 -1.50
C GLU A 34 4.97 20.58 -1.84
N TYR A 35 5.09 19.73 -0.81
CA TYR A 35 5.41 18.31 -0.96
C TYR A 35 4.19 17.42 -0.65
N GLU A 36 3.88 16.51 -1.56
CA GLU A 36 2.96 15.40 -1.32
C GLU A 36 3.74 14.07 -1.19
N LEU A 37 3.67 13.44 -0.02
CA LEU A 37 4.39 12.20 0.27
C LEU A 37 3.46 10.98 0.34
N PHE A 38 3.80 9.95 -0.42
CA PHE A 38 3.15 8.65 -0.41
C PHE A 38 4.16 7.57 -0.03
N ILE A 39 3.82 6.80 1.00
CA ILE A 39 4.65 5.70 1.49
C ILE A 39 3.87 4.39 1.42
N SER A 40 4.56 3.30 1.07
CA SER A 40 4.02 1.95 1.10
C SER A 40 4.79 1.09 2.13
N GLY A 41 4.16 0.00 2.56
CA GLY A 41 4.80 -1.03 3.36
C GLY A 41 3.91 -2.26 3.49
N SER A 42 4.45 -3.43 3.16
CA SER A 42 3.72 -4.71 3.25
C SER A 42 3.66 -5.29 4.68
N ASN A 43 4.47 -4.77 5.61
CA ASN A 43 4.53 -5.27 6.99
C ASN A 43 3.52 -4.56 7.91
N SER A 44 2.67 -5.33 8.58
CA SER A 44 1.67 -4.81 9.53
C SER A 44 2.26 -4.11 10.76
N ARG A 45 3.55 -4.32 11.08
CA ARG A 45 4.23 -3.58 12.17
C ARG A 45 4.40 -2.10 11.86
N MET A 46 4.58 -1.74 10.59
CA MET A 46 4.52 -0.33 10.18
C MET A 46 3.15 0.28 10.47
N LEU A 47 2.06 -0.47 10.36
CA LEU A 47 0.71 0.05 10.62
C LEU A 47 0.34 0.07 12.11
N SER A 48 1.19 -0.46 12.99
CA SER A 48 0.98 -0.41 14.43
C SER A 48 1.23 1.02 14.94
N GLY A 49 0.62 1.40 16.08
CA GLY A 49 0.59 2.79 16.58
C GLY A 49 1.95 3.50 16.75
N GLU A 50 3.08 2.80 16.58
CA GLU A 50 4.41 3.38 16.44
C GLU A 50 4.50 4.38 15.29
N LEU A 51 3.96 4.07 14.11
CA LEU A 51 4.05 4.95 12.94
C LEU A 51 3.16 6.19 13.05
N ALA A 52 2.02 6.05 13.73
CA ALA A 52 1.17 7.18 14.09
C ALA A 52 1.90 8.17 15.00
N THR A 53 2.70 7.64 15.92
CA THR A 53 3.55 8.43 16.83
C THR A 53 4.71 9.07 16.05
N LEU A 54 5.35 8.33 15.16
CA LEU A 54 6.50 8.78 14.36
C LEU A 54 6.16 9.94 13.42
N LEU A 55 4.96 9.94 12.82
CA LEU A 55 4.49 11.01 11.92
C LEU A 55 3.65 12.09 12.64
N SER A 56 3.65 12.10 13.98
CA SER A 56 2.88 13.05 14.80
C SER A 56 1.37 13.08 14.47
N GLY A 57 0.82 11.97 13.97
CA GLY A 57 -0.58 11.88 13.54
C GLY A 57 -0.93 12.61 12.24
N ARG A 58 0.04 13.19 11.52
CA ARG A 58 -0.18 13.95 10.27
C ARG A 58 -0.08 13.05 9.04
N TYR A 59 -0.96 12.07 8.94
CA TYR A 59 -1.01 11.16 7.81
C TYR A 59 -2.43 10.69 7.53
N VAL A 60 -2.68 10.30 6.29
CA VAL A 60 -3.90 9.60 5.88
C VAL A 60 -3.50 8.17 5.51
N GLN A 61 -4.23 7.19 6.05
CA GLN A 61 -3.93 5.78 5.83
C GLN A 61 -4.91 5.17 4.84
N PHE A 62 -4.37 4.41 3.88
CA PHE A 62 -5.12 3.64 2.91
C PHE A 62 -4.79 2.14 3.08
N PRO A 63 -5.59 1.37 3.83
CA PRO A 63 -5.37 -0.07 3.93
C PRO A 63 -5.74 -0.73 2.59
N VAL A 64 -4.77 -1.41 1.98
CA VAL A 64 -4.99 -2.22 0.78
C VAL A 64 -5.20 -3.67 1.21
N TYR A 65 -6.42 -4.17 1.05
CA TYR A 65 -6.78 -5.55 1.36
C TYR A 65 -6.66 -6.43 0.12
N PRO A 66 -6.52 -7.76 0.30
CA PRO A 66 -6.77 -8.70 -0.79
C PRO A 66 -8.16 -8.50 -1.38
N PHE A 67 -8.36 -8.91 -2.64
CA PHE A 67 -9.66 -8.86 -3.29
C PHE A 67 -10.73 -9.53 -2.43
N SER A 68 -11.88 -8.89 -2.36
CA SER A 68 -13.10 -9.47 -1.79
C SER A 68 -13.55 -10.70 -2.59
N TYR A 69 -14.42 -11.50 -2.01
CA TYR A 69 -15.02 -12.63 -2.72
C TYR A 69 -15.71 -12.19 -4.02
N GLN A 70 -16.38 -11.04 -4.01
CA GLN A 70 -17.04 -10.51 -5.20
C GLN A 70 -16.02 -10.18 -6.30
N GLU A 71 -14.98 -9.40 -5.98
CA GLU A 71 -13.91 -9.08 -6.94
C GLU A 71 -13.21 -10.34 -7.44
N TYR A 72 -12.96 -11.32 -6.57
CA TYR A 72 -12.43 -12.63 -6.94
C TYR A 72 -13.31 -13.31 -8.01
N THR A 73 -14.63 -13.36 -7.81
CA THR A 73 -15.56 -13.99 -8.76
C THR A 73 -15.64 -13.25 -10.08
N GLU A 74 -15.57 -11.91 -10.06
CA GLU A 74 -15.58 -11.08 -11.25
C GLU A 74 -14.31 -11.30 -12.10
N ILE A 75 -13.14 -11.36 -11.47
CA ILE A 75 -11.84 -11.56 -12.14
C ILE A 75 -11.73 -12.95 -12.75
N ARG A 76 -12.17 -13.98 -12.01
CA ARG A 76 -11.98 -15.38 -12.43
C ARG A 76 -13.03 -15.88 -13.42
N HIS A 77 -14.13 -15.15 -13.60
CA HIS A 77 -15.30 -15.60 -14.38
C HIS A 77 -15.77 -17.02 -14.00
N LEU A 78 -15.45 -17.46 -12.77
CA LEU A 78 -15.78 -18.79 -12.28
C LEU A 78 -17.20 -18.78 -11.71
N GLU A 79 -17.96 -19.83 -12.02
CA GLU A 79 -19.21 -20.15 -11.35
C GLU A 79 -18.95 -20.24 -9.83
N GLN A 80 -19.81 -19.56 -9.07
CA GLN A 80 -19.64 -19.20 -7.65
C GLN A 80 -19.15 -20.35 -6.74
N ASN A 81 -17.83 -20.49 -6.57
CA ASN A 81 -17.28 -21.43 -5.59
C ASN A 81 -16.51 -20.70 -4.47
N ARG A 82 -17.19 -20.49 -3.34
CA ARG A 82 -16.59 -19.97 -2.09
C ARG A 82 -15.43 -20.82 -1.59
N GLU A 83 -15.42 -22.11 -1.86
CA GLU A 83 -14.35 -23.01 -1.45
C GLU A 83 -13.02 -22.61 -2.10
N SER A 84 -13.05 -22.23 -3.38
CA SER A 84 -11.85 -21.78 -4.09
C SER A 84 -11.29 -20.51 -3.48
N TYR A 85 -12.13 -19.51 -3.21
CA TYR A 85 -11.73 -18.28 -2.51
C TYR A 85 -11.17 -18.55 -1.10
N MET A 86 -11.74 -19.50 -0.36
CA MET A 86 -11.22 -19.87 0.97
C MET A 86 -9.85 -20.57 0.88
N ASN A 87 -9.59 -21.32 -0.20
CA ASN A 87 -8.34 -22.05 -0.39
C ASN A 87 -7.22 -21.19 -0.99
N THR A 88 -7.54 -20.30 -1.95
CA THR A 88 -6.55 -19.43 -2.61
C THR A 88 -6.46 -18.05 -1.96
N GLY A 89 -7.50 -17.60 -1.29
CA GLY A 89 -7.64 -16.20 -0.87
C GLY A 89 -7.87 -15.24 -2.04
N GLY A 90 -7.83 -13.95 -1.73
CA GLY A 90 -7.97 -12.85 -2.70
C GLY A 90 -6.65 -12.16 -3.05
N ILE A 91 -5.50 -12.80 -2.81
CA ILE A 91 -4.19 -12.16 -3.05
C ILE A 91 -4.02 -11.84 -4.55
N PRO A 92 -3.81 -10.58 -4.95
CA PRO A 92 -3.77 -10.18 -6.36
C PRO A 92 -2.75 -10.94 -7.22
N GLU A 93 -1.60 -11.28 -6.66
CA GLU A 93 -0.53 -11.99 -7.37
C GLU A 93 -0.97 -13.37 -7.91
N LEU A 94 -1.86 -14.07 -7.18
CA LEU A 94 -2.36 -15.39 -7.59
C LEU A 94 -3.23 -15.37 -8.86
N PHE A 95 -3.70 -14.20 -9.29
CA PHE A 95 -4.49 -14.04 -10.51
C PHE A 95 -3.63 -13.74 -11.74
N VAL A 96 -2.39 -13.28 -11.54
CA VAL A 96 -1.43 -12.97 -12.61
C VAL A 96 -0.56 -14.18 -12.94
N LEU A 97 -0.39 -15.10 -11.98
CA LEU A 97 0.38 -16.32 -12.19
C LEU A 97 -0.38 -17.28 -13.12
N PRO A 98 0.30 -17.90 -14.12
CA PRO A 98 -0.31 -18.95 -14.92
C PRO A 98 -0.71 -20.11 -14.02
N GLU A 99 -1.92 -20.64 -14.22
CA GLU A 99 -2.37 -21.83 -13.50
C GLU A 99 -1.35 -22.95 -13.71
N LYS A 100 -0.80 -23.48 -12.61
CA LYS A 100 0.03 -24.68 -12.69
C LYS A 100 -0.84 -25.76 -13.30
N GLN A 101 -0.50 -26.17 -14.52
CA GLN A 101 -0.98 -27.44 -15.06
C GLN A 101 -0.45 -28.53 -14.13
N GLU A 102 -1.34 -29.12 -13.33
CA GLU A 102 -1.02 -30.35 -12.63
C GLU A 102 -0.68 -31.41 -13.70
N VAL A 103 0.51 -32.00 -13.56
CA VAL A 103 0.97 -33.17 -14.33
C VAL A 103 0.56 -34.42 -13.58
#